data_AF-A0A2V9MQ91-F1
#
_entry.id   AF-A0A2V9MQ91-F1
#
_cell.length_a   1.000
_cell.length_b   1.000
_cell.length_c   1.000
_cell.angle_alpha   90.00
_cell.angle_beta   90.00
_cell.angle_gamma   90.00
#
_symmetry.space_group_name_H-M   'P 1'
#
loop_
_entity.id
_entity.type
_entity.pdbx_description
1 polymer ?
#
loop_
_entity_poly.entity_id
_entity_poly.type
_entity_poly.pdbx_seq_one_letter_code
_entity_poly.pdbx_strand_id
1 'polypeptide(L)' 'MLKGKVEDGLRIYRGIPYAAPPTGDLRWRPPQPAPKWKGVRLPDQFGRACIQSNPAIENLPAQ' A
#
# COMPACT_ATOMS: atom_id res chain seq x y z
N MET A 1 -5.20 -15.94 -4.50
CA MET A 1 -5.95 -15.34 -5.63
C MET A 1 -6.28 -13.88 -5.32
N LEU A 2 -6.54 -13.06 -6.34
CA LEU A 2 -6.99 -11.67 -6.20
C LEU A 2 -8.38 -11.53 -6.83
N LYS A 3 -9.23 -10.68 -6.25
CA LYS A 3 -10.50 -10.26 -6.86
C LYS A 3 -10.54 -8.73 -6.92
N GLY A 4 -10.25 -8.19 -8.09
CA GLY A 4 -10.28 -6.75 -8.36
C GLY A 4 -11.70 -6.24 -8.58
N LYS A 5 -11.83 -4.93 -8.76
CA LYS A 5 -13.10 -4.23 -9.04
C LYS A 5 -13.14 -3.78 -10.50
N VAL A 6 -14.34 -3.69 -11.09
CA VAL A 6 -14.53 -3.04 -12.38
C VAL A 6 -15.02 -1.61 -12.13
N GLU A 7 -14.31 -0.61 -12.63
CA GLU A 7 -14.69 0.80 -12.60
C GLU A 7 -14.50 1.36 -14.02
N ASP A 8 -15.51 2.04 -14.57
CA ASP A 8 -15.49 2.63 -15.93
C ASP A 8 -15.03 1.67 -17.04
N GLY A 9 -15.45 0.40 -16.94
CA GLY A 9 -15.07 -0.66 -17.90
C GLY A 9 -13.65 -1.23 -17.72
N LEU A 10 -12.87 -0.71 -16.77
CA LEU A 10 -11.51 -1.16 -16.47
C LEU A 10 -11.49 -2.07 -15.24
N ARG A 11 -10.66 -3.12 -15.29
CA ARG A 11 -10.37 -3.97 -14.12
C ARG A 11 -9.26 -3.33 -13.29
N ILE A 12 -9.59 -2.92 -12.08
CA ILE A 12 -8.72 -2.19 -11.16
C ILE A 12 -8.37 -3.05 -9.96
N TYR A 13 -7.08 -3.06 -9.61
CA TYR A 13 -6.53 -3.71 -8.43
C TYR A 13 -5.63 -2.71 -7.69
N ARG A 14 -5.94 -2.40 -6.43
CA ARG A 14 -5.24 -1.42 -5.59
C ARG A 14 -4.70 -2.09 -4.32
N GLY A 15 -3.50 -1.67 -3.86
CA GLY A 15 -2.95 -2.16 -2.58
C GLY A 15 -2.47 -3.61 -2.58
N ILE A 16 -1.99 -4.13 -3.71
CA ILE A 16 -1.34 -5.45 -3.78
C ILE A 16 0.07 -5.35 -3.16
N PRO A 17 0.41 -6.15 -2.14
CA PRO A 17 1.78 -6.16 -1.60
C PRO A 17 2.74 -6.80 -2.62
N TYR A 18 3.79 -6.08 -2.96
CA TYR A 18 4.88 -6.57 -3.83
C TYR A 18 6.14 -6.96 -3.04
N ALA A 19 6.23 -6.53 -1.77
CA ALA A 19 7.31 -6.85 -0.85
C ALA A 19 6.78 -6.94 0.59
N ALA A 20 7.57 -7.52 1.49
CA ALA A 20 7.31 -7.42 2.93
C ALA A 20 7.43 -5.97 3.41
N PRO A 21 6.65 -5.54 4.42
CA PRO A 21 6.76 -4.20 5.00
C PRO A 21 8.20 -3.92 5.49
N PRO A 22 8.84 -2.81 5.06
CA PRO A 22 10.24 -2.52 5.38
C PRO A 22 10.39 -1.86 6.77
N THR A 23 9.80 -2.47 7.80
CA THR A 23 9.76 -1.96 9.18
C THR A 23 10.54 -2.87 10.14
N GLY A 24 10.85 -2.37 11.33
CA GLY A 24 11.61 -3.15 12.33
C GLY A 24 12.98 -3.58 11.80
N ASP A 25 13.32 -4.86 11.95
CA ASP A 25 14.58 -5.44 11.49
C ASP A 25 14.79 -5.37 9.97
N LEU A 26 13.72 -5.13 9.19
CA LEU A 26 13.79 -4.97 7.74
C LEU A 26 14.09 -3.52 7.31
N ARG A 27 14.10 -2.57 8.25
CA ARG A 27 14.46 -1.19 7.93
C ARG A 27 15.92 -1.14 7.45
N TRP A 28 16.17 -0.39 6.39
CA TRP A 28 17.50 -0.25 5.75
C TRP A 28 18.06 -1.52 5.12
N ARG A 29 17.21 -2.51 4.85
CA ARG A 29 17.59 -3.73 4.11
C ARG A 29 16.94 -3.74 2.71
N PRO A 30 17.48 -4.54 1.78
CA PRO A 30 16.81 -4.77 0.50
C PRO A 30 15.39 -5.33 0.70
N PRO A 31 14.45 -5.04 -0.23
CA PRO A 31 13.09 -5.57 -0.17
C PRO A 31 13.07 -7.09 -0.05
N GLN A 32 12.26 -7.60 0.88
CA GLN A 32 12.05 -9.04 1.04
C GLN A 32 10.76 -9.48 0.32
N PRO A 33 10.64 -10.76 -0.09
CA PRO A 33 9.46 -11.25 -0.78
C PRO A 33 8.15 -10.93 -0.05
N ALA A 34 7.10 -10.62 -0.82
CA ALA A 34 5.78 -10.37 -0.25
C ALA A 34 5.28 -11.59 0.55
N PRO A 35 4.59 -11.38 1.69
CA PRO A 35 3.98 -12.47 2.43
C PRO A 35 3.00 -13.23 1.55
N LYS A 36 3.05 -14.56 1.59
CA LYS A 36 2.03 -15.40 0.95
C LYS A 36 0.72 -15.28 1.73
N TRP A 37 -0.41 -15.35 1.03
CA TRP A 37 -1.74 -15.43 1.65
C TRP A 37 -2.52 -16.63 1.14
N LYS A 38 -3.41 -17.16 1.98
CA LYS A 38 -4.41 -18.17 1.59
C LYS A 38 -5.70 -17.49 1.15
N GLY A 39 -6.44 -18.12 0.25
CA GLY A 39 -7.74 -17.62 -0.22
C GLY A 39 -7.66 -16.46 -1.22
N VAL A 40 -8.73 -15.68 -1.27
CA VAL A 40 -8.90 -14.52 -2.16
C VAL A 40 -8.64 -13.23 -1.38
N ARG A 41 -7.80 -12.36 -1.93
CA ARG A 41 -7.60 -10.99 -1.42
C ARG A 41 -8.42 -10.01 -2.26
N LEU A 42 -9.00 -9.00 -1.62
CA LEU A 42 -9.76 -7.91 -2.24
C LEU A 42 -8.88 -6.65 -2.32
N PRO A 43 -8.12 -6.44 -3.41
CA PRO A 43 -7.32 -5.24 -3.62
C PRO A 43 -8.19 -4.12 -4.21
N ASP A 44 -9.06 -3.51 -3.42
CA ASP A 44 -9.95 -2.43 -3.85
C ASP A 44 -9.62 -1.06 -3.25
N GLN A 45 -8.70 -1.01 -2.28
CA GLN A 45 -8.21 0.19 -1.60
C GLN A 45 -6.71 0.41 -1.80
N PHE A 46 -6.27 1.66 -1.80
CA PHE A 46 -4.84 1.98 -1.82
C PHE A 46 -4.17 1.60 -0.49
N GLY A 47 -2.90 1.18 -0.58
CA GLY A 47 -2.06 1.00 0.60
C GLY A 47 -1.68 2.33 1.24
N ARG A 48 -1.04 2.26 2.41
CA ARG A 48 -0.47 3.46 3.05
C ARG A 48 0.70 3.97 2.21
N ALA A 49 0.75 5.28 2.00
CA ALA A 49 1.91 5.95 1.42
C ALA A 49 3.11 5.87 2.38
N CYS A 50 4.32 6.04 1.83
CA CYS A 50 5.53 6.18 2.63
C CYS A 50 5.47 7.44 3.50
N ILE A 51 6.22 7.42 4.61
CA ILE A 51 6.38 8.58 5.48
C ILE A 51 6.99 9.74 4.69
N GLN A 52 6.31 10.88 4.74
CA GLN A 52 6.72 12.12 4.11
C GLN A 52 6.04 13.26 4.85
N SER A 53 6.70 14.41 4.94
CA SER A 53 6.04 15.64 5.36
C SER A 53 4.96 15.96 4.35
N ASN A 54 3.74 16.23 4.81
CA ASN A 54 2.68 16.70 3.93
C ASN A 54 2.78 18.23 3.82
N PRO A 55 3.20 18.80 2.68
CA PRO A 55 3.34 20.25 2.55
C PRO A 55 2.00 20.99 2.72
N ALA A 56 0.86 20.32 2.48
CA ALA A 56 -0.47 20.91 2.71
C ALA A 56 -0.86 20.97 4.20
N ILE A 57 -0.27 20.13 5.06
CA ILE A 57 -0.49 20.16 6.51
C ILE A 57 0.52 21.06 7.22
N GLU A 58 1.75 21.15 6.71
CA GLU A 58 2.82 21.97 7.28
C GLU A 58 2.55 23.48 7.19
N ASN A 59 1.77 23.93 6.20
CA ASN A 59 1.40 25.33 6.02
C ASN A 59 0.05 25.72 6.66
N LEU A 60 -0.58 24.83 7.42
CA LEU A 60 -1.77 25.18 8.21
C LEU A 60 -1.34 25.87 9.51
N PRO A 61 -1.95 27.00 9.90
CA PRO A 61 -1.70 27.56 11.23
C PRO A 61 -2.13 26.52 12.29
N ALA A 62 -1.31 26.38 13.33
CA ALA A 62 -1.66 25.57 14.49
C ALA A 62 -2.99 26.08 15.07
N GLN A 63 -3.93 25.15 15.30
CA GLN A 63 -5.22 25.44 15.92
C GLN A 63 -5.06 25.97 17.34
#